data_AF-A0A180FBX6-F1
#
_entry.id   AF-A0A180FBX6-F1
#
_cell.length_a   1.000
_cell.length_b   1.000
_cell.length_c   1.000
_cell.angle_alpha   90.00
_cell.angle_beta   90.00
_cell.angle_gamma   90.00
#
_symmetry.space_group_name_H-M   'P 1'
#
loop_
_entity.id
_entity.type
_entity.pdbx_description
1 polymer ?
#
loop_
_entity_poly.entity_id
_entity_poly.type
_entity_poly.pdbx_seq_one_letter_code
_entity_poly.pdbx_strand_id
1 'polypeptide(L)' 'MVGVNKVYPPQKQVLKGIYLSFFYGAKIGIIGLNGSGKSMLLRIIAGIEKEYEGEVVFSPEYSVGYLE' A
#
# COMPACT_ATOMS: atom_id res chain seq x y z
N MET A 1 6.65 3.77 2.85
CA MET A 1 6.43 3.52 1.41
C MET A 1 7.04 4.66 0.64
N VAL A 2 7.87 4.34 -0.35
CA VAL A 2 8.61 5.32 -1.15
C VAL A 2 8.33 5.03 -2.62
N GLY A 3 7.64 5.95 -3.29
CA GLY A 3 7.41 5.89 -4.73
C GLY A 3 6.62 4.68 -5.22
N VAL A 4 5.65 4.17 -4.44
CA VAL A 4 4.98 2.92 -4.79
C VAL A 4 4.01 3.08 -5.96
N ASN A 5 4.17 2.25 -6.98
CA ASN A 5 3.30 2.19 -8.16
C ASN A 5 2.73 0.77 -8.34
N LYS A 6 1.45 0.68 -8.71
CA LYS A 6 0.81 -0.59 -9.11
C LYS A 6 0.07 -0.39 -10.43
N VAL A 7 0.40 -1.23 -11.39
CA VAL A 7 -0.27 -1.35 -12.68
C VAL A 7 -0.84 -2.75 -12.81
N TYR A 8 -2.11 -2.87 -13.17
CA TYR A 8 -2.62 -4.13 -13.71
C TYR A 8 -2.43 -4.14 -15.23
N PRO A 9 -1.75 -5.14 -15.79
CA PRO A 9 -1.59 -5.27 -17.23
C PRO A 9 -2.96 -5.27 -17.97
N PRO A 10 -3.03 -4.71 -19.19
CA PRO A 10 -1.91 -4.13 -19.92
C PRO A 10 -1.51 -2.72 -19.45
N GLN A 11 -2.44 -1.87 -18.98
CA GLN A 11 -2.15 -0.44 -18.71
C GLN A 11 -2.99 0.21 -17.59
N LYS A 12 -3.66 -0.56 -16.72
CA LYS A 12 -4.51 0.02 -15.67
C LYS A 12 -3.68 0.44 -14.47
N GLN A 13 -3.32 1.71 -14.39
CA GLN A 13 -2.69 2.29 -13.19
C GLN A 13 -3.68 2.30 -12.02
N VAL A 14 -3.38 1.57 -10.95
CA VAL A 14 -4.18 1.53 -9.72
C VAL A 14 -3.61 2.45 -8.65
N LEU A 15 -2.29 2.44 -8.47
CA LEU A 15 -1.57 3.32 -7.55
C LEU A 15 -0.47 4.04 -8.31
N LYS A 16 -0.33 5.35 -8.13
CA LYS A 16 0.66 6.17 -8.84
C LYS A 16 1.48 6.97 -7.84
N GLY A 17 2.76 6.63 -7.70
CA GLY A 17 3.74 7.35 -6.89
C GLY A 17 3.31 7.57 -5.44
N ILE A 18 2.88 6.52 -4.75
CA ILE A 18 2.43 6.61 -3.36
C ILE A 18 3.64 6.76 -2.44
N TYR A 19 3.65 7.86 -1.67
CA TYR A 19 4.56 8.10 -0.55
C TYR A 19 3.74 8.17 0.72
N LEU A 20 4.03 7.28 1.67
CA LEU A 20 3.26 7.17 2.91
C LEU A 20 4.14 6.59 4.01
N SER A 21 4.07 7.19 5.20
CA SER A 21 4.76 6.74 6.41
C SER A 21 3.76 6.57 7.54
N PHE A 22 3.86 5.45 8.24
CA PHE A 22 3.10 5.17 9.45
C PHE A 22 4.00 5.36 10.65
N PHE A 23 3.69 6.36 11.47
CA PHE A 23 4.41 6.60 12.71
C PHE A 23 3.75 5.84 13.86
N TYR A 24 4.54 5.50 14.88
CA TYR A 24 4.02 4.85 16.08
C TYR A 24 2.87 5.67 16.68
N GLY A 25 1.75 5.01 17.01
CA GLY A 25 0.55 5.65 17.54
C GLY A 25 -0.35 6.33 16.49
N ALA A 26 0.05 6.39 15.21
CA ALA A 26 -0.78 6.96 14.17
C ALA A 26 -2.06 6.12 13.94
N LYS A 27 -3.19 6.79 13.81
CA LYS A 27 -4.46 6.23 13.35
C LYS A 27 -4.78 6.86 12.00
N ILE A 28 -4.74 6.07 10.93
CA ILE A 28 -4.89 6.56 9.56
C ILE A 28 -6.14 5.95 8.94
N GLY A 29 -7.04 6.79 8.44
CA GLY A 29 -8.18 6.38 7.62
C GLY A 29 -7.87 6.59 6.14
N ILE A 30 -8.11 5.56 5.32
CA ILE A 30 -7.98 5.67 3.85
C ILE A 30 -9.40 5.79 3.26
N ILE A 31 -9.68 6.89 2.58
CA ILE A 31 -10.97 7.17 1.94
C ILE A 31 -10.81 7.32 0.43
N GLY A 32 -11.93 7.17 -0.30
CA GLY A 32 -11.97 7.26 -1.75
C GLY A 32 -13.07 6.40 -2.35
N LEU A 33 -13.37 6.59 -3.63
CA LEU A 33 -14.41 5.85 -4.34
C LEU A 33 -14.10 4.36 -4.46
N ASN A 34 -15.12 3.55 -4.76
CA ASN A 34 -14.91 2.14 -5.07
C ASN A 34 -14.01 1.99 -6.29
N GLY A 35 -13.05 1.07 -6.21
CA GLY A 35 -12.04 0.88 -7.25
C GLY A 35 -10.86 1.87 -7.22
N SER A 36 -10.80 2.82 -6.28
CA SER A 36 -9.71 3.80 -6.18
C SER A 36 -8.36 3.25 -5.68
N GLY A 37 -8.25 1.93 -5.48
CA GLY A 37 -7.00 1.29 -5.03
C GLY A 37 -6.80 1.19 -3.52
N LYS A 38 -7.82 1.50 -2.68
CA LYS A 38 -7.70 1.41 -1.21
C LYS A 38 -7.29 0.01 -0.72
N SER A 39 -8.04 -1.01 -1.12
CA SER A 39 -7.74 -2.40 -0.76
C SER A 39 -6.41 -2.87 -1.36
N MET A 40 -6.04 -2.36 -2.53
CA MET A 40 -4.74 -2.63 -3.15
C MET A 40 -3.58 -2.06 -2.31
N LEU A 41 -3.69 -0.81 -1.87
CA LEU A 41 -2.73 -0.17 -0.97
C LEU A 41 -2.57 -0.97 0.34
N LEU A 42 -3.69 -1.38 0.95
CA LEU A 42 -3.66 -2.19 2.18
C LEU A 42 -3.03 -3.58 1.97
N ARG A 43 -3.31 -4.26 0.85
CA ARG A 43 -2.70 -5.56 0.51
C ARG A 43 -1.19 -5.47 0.30
N ILE A 44 -0.71 -4.36 -0.29
CA ILE A 44 0.73 -4.10 -0.43
C ILE A 44 1.38 -3.89 0.95
N ILE A 45 0.77 -3.08 1.81
CA ILE A 45 1.26 -2.85 3.20
C ILE A 45 1.24 -4.16 4.00
N ALA A 46 0.26 -5.03 3.77
CA ALA A 46 0.17 -6.35 4.39
C ALA A 46 1.18 -7.37 3.85
N GLY A 47 1.94 -7.04 2.79
CA GLY A 47 2.85 -7.98 2.13
C GLY A 47 2.15 -9.09 1.33
N ILE A 48 0.84 -8.99 1.13
CA ILE A 48 0.02 -9.93 0.34
C ILE A 48 0.22 -9.67 -1.16
N GLU A 49 0.17 -8.41 -1.56
CA GLU A 49 0.49 -7.98 -2.92
C GLU A 49 1.98 -7.62 -3.00
N LYS A 50 2.70 -8.27 -3.92
CA LYS A 50 4.16 -8.12 -4.06
C LYS A 50 4.59 -7.61 -5.43
N GLU A 51 3.69 -7.61 -6.42
CA GLU A 51 3.98 -7.11 -7.75
C GLU A 51 3.70 -5.61 -7.81
N TYR A 52 4.64 -4.80 -7.34
CA TYR A 52 4.57 -3.34 -7.43
C TYR A 52 5.98 -2.78 -7.62
N GLU A 53 6.07 -1.55 -8.10
CA GLU A 53 7.33 -0.82 -8.18
C GLU A 53 7.48 0.11 -6.98
N GLY A 54 8.71 0.44 -6.61
CA GLY A 54 9.02 1.25 -5.43
C GLY A 54 9.30 0.40 -4.19
N GLU A 55 9.31 1.02 -3.01
CA GLU A 55 9.76 0.37 -1.79
C GLU A 55 8.75 0.46 -0.64
N VAL A 56 8.59 -0.66 0.08
CA VAL A 56 7.89 -0.73 1.35
C VAL A 56 8.90 -1.19 2.40
N VAL A 57 9.18 -0.31 3.36
CA VAL A 57 10.15 -0.55 4.43
C VAL A 57 9.40 -0.61 5.75
N PHE A 58 9.72 -1.62 6.55
CA PHE A 58 9.24 -1.78 7.92
C PHE A 58 10.40 -1.56 8.89
N SER A 59 10.10 -0.99 10.05
CA SER A 59 11.05 -0.98 11.15
C SER A 59 11.39 -2.42 11.58
N PRO A 60 12.60 -2.66 12.10
CA PRO A 60 12.95 -3.96 12.66
C PRO A 60 11.90 -4.45 13.66
N GLU A 61 11.64 -5.76 13.65
CA GLU A 61 10.70 -6.44 14.55
C GLU A 61 9.23 -5.99 14.45
N TYR A 62 8.87 -5.21 13.43
CA TYR A 62 7.48 -4.86 13.19
C TYR A 62 6.69 -6.06 12.65
N SER A 63 5.46 -6.23 13.14
CA SER A 63 4.50 -7.20 12.63
C SER A 63 3.33 -6.49 11.95
N VAL A 64 2.82 -7.08 10.88
CA VAL A 64 1.66 -6.56 10.14
C VAL A 64 0.51 -7.54 10.28
N GLY A 65 -0.65 -7.06 10.73
CA GLY A 65 -1.91 -7.79 10.72
C GLY A 65 -2.82 -7.29 9.60
N TYR A 66 -3.51 -8.21 8.93
CA TYR A 66 -4.48 -7.89 7.88
C TYR A 66 -5.76 -8.69 8.12
N LEU A 67 -6.90 -8.01 8.01
CA LEU A 67 -8.23 -8.59 8.14
C LEU A 67 -8.92 -8.57 6.79
N GLU A 68 -9.50 -9.70 6.39
CA GLU A 68 -10.30 -9.86 5.17
C GLU A 68 -11.79 -9.68 5.43
#